data_AF-A0A1Y3KVS4-F1
#
_entry.id   AF-A0A1Y3KVS4-F1
#
_cell.length_a   1.000
_cell.length_b   1.000
_cell.length_c   1.000
_cell.angle_alpha   90.00
_cell.angle_beta   90.00
_cell.angle_gamma   90.00
#
_symmetry.space_group_name_H-M   'P 1'
#
loop_
_entity.id
_entity.type
_entity.pdbx_description
1 polymer ?
#
loop_
_entity_poly.entity_id
_entity_poly.type
_entity_poly.pdbx_seq_one_letter_code
_entity_poly.pdbx_strand_id
1 'polypeptide(L)' 'MKINYGPFSDVYRGHGYFVSFGFKHGWLLFAFRPRNWHLYFTKLQWKPAMRAYVGPFEVEFFRVKP' A
#
# COMPACT_ATOMS: atom_id res chain seq x y z
N MET A 1 3.07 2.26 18.03
CA MET A 1 3.30 1.96 16.61
C MET A 1 2.74 0.57 16.36
N LYS A 2 1.81 0.40 15.41
CA LYS A 2 1.21 -0.91 15.12
C LYS A 2 1.79 -1.43 13.81
N ILE A 3 2.28 -2.66 13.80
CA ILE A 3 2.80 -3.31 12.60
C ILE A 3 1.81 -4.42 12.23
N ASN A 4 1.36 -4.44 10.98
CA ASN A 4 0.58 -5.56 10.44
C ASN A 4 1.31 -6.09 9.22
N TYR A 5 1.28 -7.40 9.03
CA TYR A 5 1.83 -8.02 7.84
C TYR A 5 0.99 -9.23 7.49
N GLY A 6 1.01 -9.62 6.23
CA GLY A 6 0.30 -10.81 5.80
C GLY A 6 0.14 -10.89 4.30
N PRO A 7 -0.45 -11.99 3.82
CA PRO A 7 -0.88 -12.10 2.44
C PRO A 7 -2.07 -11.16 2.19
N PHE A 8 -2.21 -10.72 0.95
CA PHE A 8 -3.43 -10.10 0.46
C PHE A 8 -3.83 -10.70 -0.88
N SER A 9 -5.12 -10.65 -1.16
CA SER A 9 -5.71 -11.08 -2.41
C SER A 9 -6.72 -10.03 -2.82
N ASP A 10 -6.47 -9.37 -3.95
CA ASP A 10 -7.31 -8.29 -4.47
C ASP A 10 -7.48 -8.45 -5.98
N VAL A 11 -8.70 -8.24 -6.48
CA VAL A 11 -9.04 -8.48 -7.90
C VAL A 11 -8.22 -7.56 -8.82
N TYR A 12 -7.92 -6.34 -8.39
CA TYR A 12 -7.19 -5.35 -9.20
C TYR A 12 -5.67 -5.46 -9.03
N ARG A 13 -5.19 -5.76 -7.82
CA ARG A 13 -3.76 -5.83 -7.49
C ARG A 13 -3.19 -7.24 -7.66
N GLY A 14 -4.02 -8.26 -7.70
CA GLY A 14 -3.64 -9.66 -7.64
C GLY A 14 -3.31 -10.12 -6.22
N HIS A 15 -2.53 -11.19 -6.13
CA HIS A 15 -2.06 -11.76 -4.87
C HIS A 15 -0.66 -11.25 -4.52
N GLY A 16 -0.43 -11.02 -3.24
CA GLY A 16 0.86 -10.52 -2.77
C GLY A 16 1.00 -10.59 -1.26
N TYR A 17 2.08 -10.00 -0.77
CA TYR A 17 2.34 -9.83 0.65
C TYR A 17 2.45 -8.34 0.97
N PHE A 18 2.00 -7.94 2.15
CA PHE A 18 2.16 -6.58 2.61
C PHE A 18 2.75 -6.52 4.01
N VAL A 19 3.35 -5.38 4.32
CA VAL A 19 3.67 -4.92 5.66
C VAL A 19 3.18 -3.48 5.80
N SER A 20 2.47 -3.17 6.88
CA SER A 20 1.96 -1.85 7.17
C SER A 20 2.36 -1.39 8.56
N PHE A 21 2.67 -0.10 8.65
CA PHE A 21 3.11 0.61 9.83
C PHE A 21 2.08 1.69 10.13
N GLY A 22 1.33 1.51 11.22
CA GLY A 22 0.39 2.48 11.75
C GLY A 22 1.09 3.43 12.73
N PHE A 23 1.00 4.73 12.44
CA PHE A 23 1.48 5.84 13.24
C PHE A 23 0.31 6.59 13.88
N LYS A 24 0.58 7.48 14.85
CA LYS A 24 -0.46 8.29 15.52
C LYS A 24 -1.27 9.16 14.55
N HIS A 25 -0.65 9.60 13.45
CA HIS A 25 -1.24 10.52 12.47
C HIS A 25 -1.16 9.98 11.03
N GLY A 26 -1.20 8.67 10.84
CA GLY A 26 -1.13 8.11 9.49
C GLY A 26 -0.70 6.66 9.43
N TRP A 27 -0.47 6.16 8.22
CA TRP A 27 0.10 4.84 7.99
C TRP A 27 0.99 4.82 6.76
N LEU A 28 1.89 3.85 6.74
CA LEU A 28 2.73 3.50 5.61
C LEU A 28 2.58 2.01 5.33
N LEU A 29 2.35 1.63 4.08
CA LEU A 29 2.20 0.24 3.67
C LEU A 29 3.16 -0.03 2.51
N PHE A 30 3.88 -1.13 2.62
CA PHE A 30 4.67 -1.71 1.54
C PHE A 30 4.03 -3.03 1.13
N ALA A 31 3.93 -3.27 -0.17
CA ALA A 31 3.41 -4.51 -0.71
C ALA A 31 4.28 -5.03 -1.85
N PHE A 32 4.34 -6.36 -1.96
CA PHE A 32 5.04 -7.08 -3.02
C PHE A 32 4.06 -7.96 -3.80
N ARG A 33 4.07 -7.81 -5.12
CA ARG A 33 3.13 -8.41 -6.09
C ARG A 33 3.93 -9.03 -7.23
N PRO A 34 4.23 -10.33 -7.19
CA PRO A 34 5.14 -10.94 -8.15
C PRO A 34 4.57 -11.06 -9.57
N ARG A 35 3.23 -11.12 -9.72
CA ARG A 35 2.59 -11.45 -11.00
C ARG A 35 1.89 -10.29 -11.72
N ASN A 36 1.65 -9.17 -11.04
CA ASN A 36 0.84 -8.08 -11.57
C ASN A 36 1.56 -6.74 -11.36
N TRP A 37 2.45 -6.41 -12.29
CA TRP A 37 3.35 -5.27 -12.18
C TRP A 37 2.70 -4.03 -12.77
N HIS A 38 2.89 -2.92 -12.07
CA HIS A 38 2.34 -1.63 -12.46
C HIS A 38 3.38 -0.53 -12.26
N LEU A 39 3.33 0.50 -13.09
CA LEU A 39 4.20 1.66 -12.97
C LEU A 39 3.39 2.95 -13.07
N TYR A 40 2.77 3.34 -11.96
CA TYR A 40 2.03 4.60 -11.88
C TYR A 40 1.81 5.05 -10.43
N PHE A 41 1.46 6.32 -10.29
CA PHE A 41 1.07 6.94 -9.02
C PHE A 41 -0.42 7.22 -9.06
N THR A 42 -1.13 6.88 -7.99
CA THR A 42 -2.57 7.11 -7.89
C THR A 42 -2.98 7.56 -6.50
N LYS A 43 -3.93 8.50 -6.45
CA LYS A 43 -4.66 8.81 -5.24
C LYS A 43 -5.82 7.85 -5.14
N LEU A 44 -5.94 7.15 -4.02
CA LEU A 44 -7.02 6.20 -3.81
C LEU A 44 -8.32 6.96 -3.60
N GLN A 45 -9.37 6.62 -4.35
CA GLN A 45 -10.66 7.33 -4.24
C GLN A 45 -11.39 7.01 -2.93
N TRP A 46 -11.24 5.78 -2.44
CA TRP A 46 -11.95 5.24 -1.27
C TRP A 46 -11.22 5.44 0.06
N LYS A 47 -10.00 5.98 0.04
CA LYS A 47 -9.25 6.33 1.25
C LYS A 47 -8.31 7.50 0.95
N PRO A 48 -8.03 8.38 1.92
CA PRO A 48 -7.21 9.57 1.70
C PRO A 48 -5.71 9.29 1.53
N ALA A 49 -5.32 8.16 0.93
CA ALA A 49 -3.93 7.74 0.76
C ALA A 49 -3.43 7.92 -0.68
N MET A 50 -2.14 8.16 -0.80
CA MET A 50 -1.39 8.09 -2.06
C MET A 50 -0.78 6.71 -2.18
N ARG A 51 -0.78 6.17 -3.40
CA ARG A 51 -0.17 4.88 -3.70
C ARG A 51 0.71 4.97 -4.93
N ALA A 52 1.93 4.48 -4.80
CA ALA A 52 2.92 4.36 -5.86
C ALA A 52 3.12 2.88 -6.19
N TYR A 53 3.13 2.56 -7.48
CA TYR A 53 3.48 1.25 -7.99
C TYR A 53 4.79 1.33 -8.75
N VAL A 54 5.74 0.48 -8.40
CA VAL A 54 7.05 0.38 -9.03
C VAL A 54 7.36 -1.10 -9.29
N GLY A 55 6.91 -1.59 -10.44
CA GLY A 55 7.07 -2.99 -10.83
C GLY A 55 6.33 -3.93 -9.86
N PRO A 56 7.01 -4.88 -9.21
CA PRO A 56 6.39 -5.76 -8.23
C PRO A 56 6.13 -5.07 -6.88
N PHE A 57 6.71 -3.89 -6.64
CA PHE A 57 6.57 -3.20 -5.35
C PHE A 57 5.45 -2.16 -5.40
N GLU A 58 4.83 -1.97 -4.25
CA GLU A 58 3.80 -0.98 -4.01
C GLU A 58 4.07 -0.28 -2.68
N VAL A 59 3.96 1.05 -2.68
CA VAL A 59 4.04 1.86 -1.47
C VAL A 59 2.78 2.68 -1.36
N GLU A 60 2.08 2.58 -0.24
CA GLU A 60 0.95 3.42 0.09
C GLU A 60 1.25 4.22 1.35
N PHE A 61 0.96 5.52 1.32
CA PHE A 61 1.13 6.37 2.49
C PHE A 61 -0.09 7.27 2.70
N PHE A 62 -0.41 7.47 3.98
CA PHE A 62 -1.34 8.47 4.44
C PHE A 62 -0.74 9.24 5.61
N ARG A 63 -0.95 10.55 5.62
CA ARG A 63 -0.54 11.43 6.71
C ARG A 63 -1.63 12.46 6.97
N VAL A 64 -2.11 12.50 8.21
CA VAL A 64 -2.91 13.59 8.75
C VAL A 64 -1.94 14.71 9.13
N LYS A 65 -2.17 15.94 8.63
CA LYS A 65 -1.45 17.11 9.16
C LYS A 65 -1.91 17.33 10.61
N PRO A 66 -0.99 17.59 11.55
CA PRO A 66 -1.34 17.84 12.95
C PRO A 66 -2.25 19.05 13.10
#